data_AF-A0A239KF38-F1
#
_entry.id   AF-A0A239KF38-F1
#
_cell.length_a   1.000
_cell.length_b   1.000
_cell.length_c   1.000
_cell.angle_alpha   90.00
_cell.angle_beta   90.00
_cell.angle_gamma   90.00
#
_symmetry.space_group_name_H-M   'P 1'
#
loop_
_entity.id
_entity.type
_entity.pdbx_description
1 polymer ?
#
loop_
_entity_poly.entity_id
_entity_poly.type
_entity_poly.pdbx_seq_one_letter_code
_entity_poly.pdbx_strand_id
1 'polypeptide(L)' 'MTTIVDEELVAYDRGRVCEEMSRIARLLDTVIIPHVQSHPDDEWAQLVLGQLVGVKTALQLLARDA' A
#
# COMPACT_ATOMS: atom_id res chain seq x y z
N MET A 1 -2.38 -33.33 -10.33
CA MET A 1 -1.26 -32.54 -9.80
C MET A 1 -1.85 -31.58 -8.79
N THR A 2 -1.98 -32.05 -7.55
CA THR A 2 -2.58 -31.25 -6.46
C THR A 2 -1.51 -30.27 -6.03
N THR A 3 -1.67 -29.00 -6.37
CA THR A 3 -0.82 -27.94 -5.83
C THR A 3 -1.14 -27.87 -4.34
N ILE A 4 -0.35 -28.58 -3.52
CA ILE A 4 -0.24 -28.27 -2.11
C ILE A 4 0.40 -26.89 -2.12
N VAL A 5 -0.43 -25.85 -2.07
CA VAL A 5 0.09 -24.51 -1.81
C VAL A 5 0.63 -24.60 -0.41
N ASP A 6 1.96 -24.55 -0.28
CA ASP A 6 2.63 -24.63 1.00
C ASP A 6 2.08 -23.50 1.88
N GLU A 7 1.40 -23.85 2.98
CA GLU A 7 0.77 -22.89 3.88
C GLU A 7 1.80 -21.87 4.39
N GLU A 8 3.07 -22.27 4.51
CA GLU A 8 4.18 -21.40 4.85
C GLU A 8 4.47 -20.38 3.75
N LEU A 9 4.43 -20.79 2.48
CA LEU A 9 4.60 -19.88 1.33
C LEU A 9 3.46 -18.87 1.25
N VAL A 10 2.21 -19.29 1.48
CA VAL A 10 1.06 -18.38 1.52
C VAL A 10 1.20 -17.38 2.66
N ALA A 11 1.60 -17.83 3.85
CA ALA A 11 1.81 -16.96 5.00
C ALA A 11 2.93 -15.94 4.73
N TYR A 12 4.02 -16.38 4.12
CA TYR A 12 5.12 -15.52 3.71
C TYR A 12 4.67 -14.43 2.71
N ASP A 13 4.00 -14.83 1.63
CA ASP A 13 3.53 -13.89 0.60
C ASP A 13 2.56 -12.85 1.18
N ARG A 14 1.65 -13.28 2.06
CA ARG A 14 0.74 -12.37 2.79
C ARG A 14 1.51 -11.40 3.70
N GLY A 15 2.53 -11.89 4.40
CA GLY A 15 3.41 -11.06 5.23
C GLY A 15 4.10 -9.96 4.42
N ARG A 16 4.62 -10.31 3.24
CA ARG A 16 5.25 -9.36 2.32
C ARG A 16 4.27 -8.28 1.85
N VAL A 17 3.03 -8.64 1.52
CA VAL A 17 1.99 -7.65 1.15
C VAL A 17 1.70 -6.70 2.32
N CYS A 18 1.55 -7.22 3.54
CA CYS A 18 1.33 -6.40 4.74
C CYS A 18 2.48 -5.43 5.04
N GLU A 19 3.73 -5.84 4.79
CA GLU A 19 4.90 -4.96 4.92
C GLU A 19 4.87 -3.80 3.94
N GLU A 20 4.56 -4.07 2.66
CA GLU A 20 4.49 -3.02 1.64
C GLU A 20 3.31 -2.07 1.89
N MET A 21 2.15 -2.58 2.34
CA MET A 21 1.04 -1.75 2.81
C MET A 21 1.48 -0.79 3.92
N SER A 22 2.25 -1.29 4.88
CA SER A 22 2.76 -0.49 5.99
C SER A 22 3.76 0.56 5.51
N ARG A 23 4.60 0.25 4.52
CA ARG A 23 5.53 1.21 3.90
C ARG A 23 4.78 2.32 3.16
N ILE A 24 3.78 1.97 2.35
CA ILE A 24 2.95 2.95 1.62
C ILE A 24 2.19 3.85 2.60
N ALA A 25 1.58 3.27 3.64
CA ALA A 25 0.89 4.04 4.67
C ALA A 25 1.82 5.06 5.33
N ARG A 26 3.03 4.64 5.73
CA ARG A 26 4.02 5.56 6.31
C ARG A 26 4.45 6.64 5.33
N LEU A 27 4.72 6.30 4.06
CA LEU A 27 5.08 7.28 3.03
C LEU A 27 3.99 8.35 2.87
N LEU A 28 2.72 7.93 2.82
CA LEU A 28 1.59 8.84 2.74
C LEU A 28 1.50 9.74 3.97
N ASP A 29 1.48 9.15 5.17
CA ASP A 29 1.19 9.88 6.41
C ASP A 29 2.34 10.80 6.83
N THR A 30 3.60 10.43 6.52
CA THR A 30 4.79 11.16 7.01
C THR A 30 5.42 12.09 5.98
N VAL A 31 5.18 11.87 4.68
CA VAL A 31 5.84 12.64 3.61
C VAL A 31 4.81 13.31 2.71
N ILE A 32 3.95 12.53 2.05
CA ILE A 32 3.13 13.05 0.95
C ILE A 32 1.98 13.92 1.47
N ILE A 33 1.20 13.45 2.45
CA ILE A 33 0.07 14.21 2.99
C ILE A 33 0.54 15.54 3.61
N PRO A 34 1.57 15.58 4.47
CA PRO A 34 2.08 16.84 5.00
C PRO A 34 2.58 17.80 3.93
N HIS A 35 3.24 17.27 2.89
CA HIS A 35 3.72 18.10 1.78
C HIS A 35 2.58 18.72 0.98
N VAL A 36 1.56 17.93 0.60
CA VAL A 36 0.37 18.44 -0.11
C VAL A 36 -0.39 19.46 0.75
N GLN A 37 -0.49 19.24 2.07
CA GLN A 37 -1.11 20.21 2.98
C GLN A 37 -0.35 21.55 3.03
N SER A 38 0.98 21.50 2.92
CA SER A 38 1.83 22.70 2.96
C SER A 38 1.93 23.39 1.59
N HIS A 39 1.78 22.63 0.50
CA HIS A 39 1.92 23.09 -0.88
C HIS A 39 0.74 22.53 -1.72
N PRO A 40 -0.47 23.05 -1.52
CA PRO A 40 -1.66 22.51 -2.17
C PRO A 40 -1.60 22.64 -3.69
N ASP A 41 -0.86 23.60 -4.25
CA ASP A 41 -0.78 23.82 -5.70
C ASP A 41 0.30 22.95 -6.38
N ASP A 42 1.02 22.10 -5.64
CA ASP A 42 2.01 21.16 -6.20
C ASP A 42 1.30 19.99 -6.90
N GLU A 43 1.16 20.10 -8.22
CA GLU A 43 0.49 19.10 -9.07
C GLU A 43 1.16 17.73 -8.99
N TRP A 44 2.48 17.65 -8.90
CA TRP A 44 3.19 16.38 -8.77
C TRP A 44 2.82 15.68 -7.46
N ALA A 45 2.81 16.43 -6.36
CA ALA A 45 2.46 15.87 -5.05
C ALA A 45 0.99 15.42 -4.99
N GLN A 46 0.08 16.17 -5.62
CA GLN A 46 -1.32 15.76 -5.75
C GLN A 46 -1.47 14.46 -6.56
N LEU A 47 -0.76 14.33 -7.68
CA LEU A 47 -0.77 13.11 -8.49
C LEU A 47 -0.25 11.92 -7.70
N VAL A 48 0.89 12.07 -7.03
CA VAL A 48 1.47 11.02 -6.18
C VAL A 48 0.49 10.61 -5.08
N LEU A 49 -0.15 11.56 -4.40
CA LEU A 49 -1.15 11.29 -3.37
C LEU A 49 -2.32 10.48 -3.94
N GLY A 50 -2.88 10.89 -5.08
CA GLY A 50 -3.98 10.20 -5.73
C GLY A 50 -3.64 8.76 -6.10
N GLN A 51 -2.47 8.53 -6.71
CA GLN A 51 -2.04 7.18 -7.09
C GLN A 51 -1.77 6.29 -5.86
N LEU A 52 -1.05 6.79 -4.86
CA LEU A 52 -0.69 5.99 -3.68
C LEU A 52 -1.88 5.69 -2.78
N VAL A 53 -2.89 6.57 -2.70
CA VAL A 53 -4.16 6.28 -2.03
C VAL A 53 -4.92 5.16 -2.75
N GLY A 54 -4.92 5.15 -4.08
CA GLY A 54 -5.49 4.07 -4.89
C GLY A 54 -4.81 2.73 -4.60
N VAL A 55 -3.47 2.68 -4.62
CA VAL A 55 -2.68 1.49 -4.30
C VAL A 55 -2.95 1.02 -2.87
N LYS A 56 -2.93 1.93 -1.88
CA LYS A 56 -3.25 1.60 -0.47
C LYS A 56 -4.61 0.92 -0.35
N THR A 57 -5.64 1.47 -1.01
CA THR A 57 -7.01 0.93 -0.98
C THR A 57 -7.07 -0.47 -1.60
N ALA A 58 -6.45 -0.67 -2.77
CA ALA A 58 -6.41 -1.96 -3.43
C ALA A 58 -5.71 -3.03 -2.57
N LEU A 59 -4.58 -2.69 -1.95
CA LEU A 59 -3.86 -3.60 -1.06
C LEU A 59 -4.66 -3.92 0.21
N GLN A 60 -5.36 -2.94 0.78
CA GLN A 60 -6.24 -3.16 1.94
C GLN A 60 -7.38 -4.15 1.63
N LEU A 61 -7.94 -4.09 0.41
CA LEU A 61 -8.95 -5.05 -0.03
C LEU A 61 -8.36 -6.47 -0.11
N LEU A 62 -7.20 -6.61 -0.76
CA LEU A 62 -6.51 -7.90 -0.89
C LEU A 62 -6.14 -8.52 0.47
N ALA A 63 -5.75 -7.69 1.45
CA ALA A 63 -5.45 -8.15 2.80
C ALA A 63 -6.69 -8.56 3.61
N ARG A 64 -7.89 -8.11 3.22
CA ARG A 64 -9.15 -8.42 3.91
C ARG A 64 -9.74 -9.76 3.49
N ASP A 65 -9.53 -10.12 2.22
CA ASP A 65 -9.99 -11.37 1.61
C ASP A 65 -8.95 -12.51 1.70
N ALA A 66 -7.80 -12.23 2.34
CA ALA A 66 -6.75 -13.19 2.65
C ALA A 66 -7.09 -14.00 3.90
#